data_AF-A0A948JQL6-F1
#
_entry.id   AF-A0A948JQL6-F1
#
_cell.length_a   1.000
_cell.length_b   1.000
_cell.length_c   1.000
_cell.angle_alpha   90.00
_cell.angle_beta   90.00
_cell.angle_gamma   90.00
#
_symmetry.space_group_name_H-M   'P 1'
#
loop_
_entity.id
_entity.type
_entity.pdbx_description
1 polymer ?
#
loop_
_entity_poly.entity_id
_entity_poly.type
_entity_poly.pdbx_seq_one_letter_code
_entity_poly.pdbx_strand_id
1 'polypeptide(L)'
;MDIRGTTKAATALAKNGDYDGAILLLKLVVPEMAKAGGFPSSSYTKIIPYFQKAGRYKEGVKYAESTLISATKKDCKKTFSHKCKEIQHAFQNLGISSIYEKLKLCAKREKLTDDESNFEHLGKDFYSEYERLLGEGETVGLKREYEEAKDLFGKNINAWPDSVRNRLARLINT
;
A
#
# COMPACT_ATOMS: atom_id res chain seq x y z
N MET A 1 -10.52 -11.05 -16.23
CA MET A 1 -10.17 -12.15 -15.30
C MET A 1 -10.96 -11.95 -14.01
N ASP A 2 -11.53 -13.01 -13.43
CA ASP A 2 -12.14 -12.94 -12.10
C ASP A 2 -11.06 -12.99 -11.00
N ILE A 3 -10.58 -11.81 -10.59
CA ILE A 3 -9.54 -11.67 -9.55
C ILE A 3 -9.93 -12.39 -8.25
N ARG A 4 -11.20 -12.31 -7.84
CA ARG A 4 -11.66 -12.87 -6.57
C ARG A 4 -11.72 -14.39 -6.65
N GLY A 5 -12.28 -14.94 -7.73
CA GLY A 5 -12.32 -16.37 -8.00
C GLY A 5 -10.91 -16.97 -8.10
N THR A 6 -10.03 -16.36 -8.88
CA THR A 6 -8.64 -16.84 -9.04
C THR A 6 -7.85 -16.78 -7.72
N THR A 7 -8.04 -15.73 -6.91
CA THR A 7 -7.40 -15.63 -5.58
C THR A 7 -7.89 -16.72 -4.61
N LYS A 8 -9.18 -17.07 -4.67
CA LYS A 8 -9.74 -18.18 -3.89
C LYS A 8 -9.18 -19.52 -4.35
N ALA A 9 -9.09 -19.75 -5.66
CA ALA A 9 -8.50 -20.95 -6.24
C ALA A 9 -7.02 -21.11 -5.81
N ALA A 10 -6.22 -20.04 -5.88
CA ALA A 10 -4.83 -20.05 -5.39
C ALA A 10 -4.73 -20.42 -3.91
N THR A 11 -5.68 -19.93 -3.08
CA THR A 11 -5.73 -20.29 -1.66
C THR A 11 -6.08 -21.76 -1.46
N ALA A 12 -6.96 -22.34 -2.29
CA ALA A 12 -7.31 -23.76 -2.25
C ALA A 12 -6.11 -24.64 -2.64
N LEU A 13 -5.37 -24.28 -3.70
CA LEU A 13 -4.15 -24.98 -4.10
C LEU A 13 -3.11 -25.00 -2.97
N ALA A 14 -2.83 -23.84 -2.37
CA ALA A 14 -1.89 -23.73 -1.26
C ALA A 14 -2.33 -24.52 0.00
N LYS A 15 -3.64 -24.67 0.25
CA LYS A 15 -4.16 -25.52 1.33
C LYS A 15 -3.91 -27.01 1.07
N ASN A 16 -3.92 -27.42 -0.19
CA ASN A 16 -3.63 -28.79 -0.62
C ASN A 16 -2.13 -29.06 -0.78
N GLY A 17 -1.26 -28.09 -0.44
CA GLY A 17 0.20 -28.21 -0.60
C GLY A 17 0.73 -27.87 -1.99
N ASP A 18 -0.15 -27.54 -2.95
CA ASP A 18 0.25 -27.10 -4.28
C ASP A 18 0.60 -25.60 -4.27
N TYR A 19 1.81 -25.29 -3.81
CA TYR A 19 2.32 -23.92 -3.75
C TYR A 19 2.69 -23.37 -5.12
N ASP A 20 3.18 -24.21 -6.04
CA ASP A 20 3.55 -23.77 -7.40
C ASP A 20 2.31 -23.37 -8.19
N GLY A 21 1.24 -24.15 -8.14
CA GLY A 21 -0.05 -23.79 -8.70
C GLY A 21 -0.62 -22.49 -8.10
N ALA A 22 -0.50 -22.32 -6.77
CA ALA A 22 -0.92 -21.09 -6.11
C ALA A 22 -0.10 -19.87 -6.57
N ILE A 23 1.22 -20.01 -6.73
CA ILE A 23 2.12 -18.96 -7.23
C ILE A 23 1.74 -18.61 -8.68
N LEU A 24 1.52 -19.60 -9.54
CA LEU A 24 1.15 -19.38 -10.95
C LEU A 24 -0.13 -18.55 -11.05
N LEU A 25 -1.18 -18.92 -10.31
CA LEU A 25 -2.43 -18.18 -10.31
C LEU A 25 -2.25 -16.75 -9.77
N LEU A 26 -1.49 -16.56 -8.69
CA LEU A 26 -1.27 -15.22 -8.14
C LEU A 26 -0.40 -14.34 -9.04
N LYS A 27 0.58 -14.90 -9.78
CA LYS A 27 1.35 -14.16 -10.80
C LYS A 27 0.45 -13.60 -11.90
N LEU A 28 -0.61 -14.31 -12.26
CA LEU A 28 -1.61 -13.83 -13.23
C LEU A 28 -2.50 -12.72 -12.65
N VAL A 29 -2.81 -12.78 -11.34
CA VAL A 29 -3.71 -11.83 -10.67
C VAL A 29 -3.04 -10.49 -10.35
N VAL A 30 -1.77 -10.50 -9.96
CA VAL A 30 -1.02 -9.27 -9.58
C VAL A 30 -1.12 -8.13 -10.60
N PRO A 31 -0.87 -8.33 -11.91
CA PRO A 31 -0.98 -7.25 -12.89
C PRO A 31 -2.42 -6.75 -13.05
N GLU A 32 -3.42 -7.64 -12.98
CA GLU A 32 -4.83 -7.28 -13.09
C GLU A 32 -5.30 -6.47 -11.89
N MET A 33 -4.87 -6.82 -10.67
CA MET A 33 -5.11 -6.00 -9.46
C MET A 33 -4.51 -4.60 -9.63
N ALA A 34 -3.24 -4.52 -10.03
CA ALA A 34 -2.55 -3.23 -10.21
C ALA A 34 -3.20 -2.35 -11.27
N LYS A 35 -3.76 -2.97 -12.32
CA LYS A 35 -4.51 -2.27 -13.36
C LYS A 35 -5.87 -1.80 -12.85
N ALA A 36 -6.56 -2.59 -12.03
CA ALA A 36 -7.89 -2.27 -11.52
C ALA A 36 -7.85 -1.18 -10.43
N GLY A 37 -6.89 -1.25 -9.50
CA GLY A 37 -6.84 -0.37 -8.33
C GLY A 37 -7.79 -0.84 -7.22
N GLY A 38 -7.54 -0.39 -6.00
CA GLY A 38 -8.42 -0.58 -4.83
C GLY A 38 -8.18 -1.88 -4.07
N PHE A 39 -7.04 -2.54 -4.25
CA PHE A 39 -6.72 -3.78 -3.55
C PHE A 39 -5.89 -3.52 -2.28
N PRO A 40 -6.21 -4.17 -1.15
CA PRO A 40 -5.41 -4.02 0.07
C PRO A 40 -4.02 -4.66 -0.11
N SER A 41 -3.01 -4.15 0.60
CA SER A 41 -1.63 -4.65 0.58
C SER A 41 -1.53 -6.16 0.87
N SER A 42 -2.44 -6.71 1.66
CA SER A 42 -2.54 -8.15 1.94
C SER A 42 -2.81 -9.00 0.70
N SER A 43 -3.43 -8.43 -0.34
CA SER A 43 -3.67 -9.11 -1.62
C SER A 43 -2.36 -9.30 -2.40
N TYR A 44 -1.50 -8.28 -2.44
CA TYR A 44 -0.20 -8.33 -3.09
C TYR A 44 0.79 -9.22 -2.34
N THR A 45 0.78 -9.17 -1.02
CA THR A 45 1.77 -9.90 -0.21
C THR A 45 1.43 -11.38 0.01
N LYS A 46 0.20 -11.81 -0.32
CA LYS A 46 -0.26 -13.21 -0.16
C LYS A 46 0.63 -14.22 -0.88
N ILE A 47 1.23 -13.86 -2.00
CA ILE A 47 2.10 -14.75 -2.79
C ILE A 47 3.44 -15.04 -2.10
N ILE A 48 3.93 -14.12 -1.25
CA ILE A 48 5.28 -14.18 -0.67
C ILE A 48 5.48 -15.46 0.17
N PRO A 49 4.59 -15.82 1.12
CA PRO A 49 4.75 -17.06 1.88
C PRO A 49 4.64 -18.33 1.01
N TYR A 50 4.02 -18.28 -0.17
CA TYR A 50 3.94 -19.46 -1.03
C TYR A 50 5.27 -19.75 -1.71
N PHE A 51 6.03 -18.72 -2.10
CA PHE A 51 7.43 -18.91 -2.54
C PHE A 51 8.29 -19.55 -1.45
N GLN A 52 8.17 -19.06 -0.20
CA GLN A 52 8.88 -19.61 0.95
C GLN A 52 8.52 -21.09 1.16
N LYS A 53 7.23 -21.41 1.22
CA LYS A 53 6.75 -22.79 1.42
C LYS A 53 7.09 -23.75 0.27
N ALA A 54 7.29 -23.23 -0.94
CA ALA A 54 7.77 -24.00 -2.09
C ALA A 54 9.30 -24.20 -2.10
N GLY A 55 10.03 -23.72 -1.09
CA GLY A 55 11.51 -23.74 -1.07
C GLY A 55 12.15 -22.77 -2.06
N ARG A 56 11.38 -21.81 -2.59
CA ARG A 56 11.79 -20.84 -3.62
C ARG A 56 12.00 -19.44 -3.04
N TYR A 57 12.56 -19.35 -1.84
CA TYR A 57 12.72 -18.11 -1.09
C TYR A 57 13.38 -16.98 -1.92
N LYS A 58 14.54 -17.25 -2.53
CA LYS A 58 15.29 -16.27 -3.34
C LYS A 58 14.48 -15.74 -4.52
N GLU A 59 13.68 -16.60 -5.15
CA GLU A 59 12.77 -16.17 -6.21
C GLU A 59 11.66 -15.28 -5.67
N GLY A 60 11.11 -15.63 -4.50
CA GLY A 60 10.11 -14.82 -3.81
C GLY A 60 10.59 -13.40 -3.49
N VAL A 61 11.83 -13.26 -3.01
CA VAL A 61 12.48 -11.96 -2.78
C VAL A 61 12.56 -11.18 -4.09
N LYS A 62 13.16 -11.79 -5.13
CA LYS A 62 13.30 -11.14 -6.44
C LYS A 62 11.96 -10.73 -7.04
N TYR A 63 10.93 -11.57 -6.92
CA TYR A 63 9.59 -11.27 -7.40
C TYR A 63 8.95 -10.11 -6.62
N ALA A 64 9.15 -10.07 -5.30
CA ALA A 64 8.65 -8.98 -4.48
C ALA A 64 9.26 -7.63 -4.89
N GLU A 65 10.59 -7.58 -5.02
CA GLU A 65 11.32 -6.35 -5.35
C GLU A 65 11.03 -5.85 -6.78
N SER A 66 11.05 -6.76 -7.76
CA SER A 66 10.87 -6.40 -9.17
C SER A 66 9.42 -6.20 -9.59
N THR A 67 8.49 -6.95 -8.99
CA THR A 67 7.11 -7.04 -9.46
C THR A 67 6.11 -6.51 -8.44
N LEU A 68 6.13 -6.99 -7.20
CA LEU A 68 5.12 -6.58 -6.21
C LEU A 68 5.23 -5.09 -5.86
N ILE A 69 6.43 -4.57 -5.64
CA ILE A 69 6.64 -3.14 -5.36
C ILE A 69 6.07 -2.27 -6.49
N SER A 70 6.35 -2.63 -7.75
CA SER A 70 5.84 -1.89 -8.92
C SER A 70 4.31 -1.98 -9.04
N ALA A 71 3.75 -3.18 -8.81
CA ALA A 71 2.32 -3.42 -8.86
C ALA A 71 1.56 -2.63 -7.77
N THR A 72 2.06 -2.64 -6.53
CA THR A 72 1.52 -1.85 -5.42
C THR A 72 1.59 -0.35 -5.73
N LYS A 73 2.71 0.15 -6.27
CA LYS A 73 2.81 1.57 -6.66
C LYS A 73 1.75 1.99 -7.68
N LYS A 74 1.49 1.13 -8.67
CA LYS A 74 0.46 1.36 -9.70
C LYS A 74 -0.95 1.35 -9.12
N ASP A 75 -1.26 0.39 -8.24
CA ASP A 75 -2.55 0.36 -7.55
C ASP A 75 -2.77 1.63 -6.75
N CYS A 76 -1.83 2.00 -5.87
CA CYS A 76 -1.97 3.19 -5.04
C CYS A 76 -2.15 4.47 -5.88
N LYS A 77 -1.38 4.61 -6.98
CA LYS A 77 -1.53 5.75 -7.88
C LYS A 77 -2.94 5.83 -8.49
N LYS A 78 -3.54 4.69 -8.82
CA LYS A 78 -4.89 4.64 -9.37
C LYS A 78 -5.94 4.92 -8.29
N THR A 79 -5.85 4.21 -7.15
CA THR A 79 -6.75 4.31 -6.00
C THR A 79 -6.81 5.75 -5.46
N PHE A 80 -5.66 6.40 -5.32
CA PHE A 80 -5.52 7.73 -4.73
C PHE A 80 -5.32 8.84 -5.76
N SER A 81 -5.68 8.61 -7.03
CA SER A 81 -5.52 9.58 -8.12
C SER A 81 -6.21 10.93 -7.87
N HIS A 82 -7.25 10.95 -7.04
CA HIS A 82 -7.99 12.15 -6.62
C HIS A 82 -7.37 12.88 -5.41
N LYS A 83 -6.32 12.34 -4.80
CA LYS A 83 -5.60 12.93 -3.66
C LYS A 83 -4.31 13.62 -4.14
N CYS A 84 -3.73 14.46 -3.29
CA CYS A 84 -2.43 15.08 -3.56
C CYS A 84 -1.29 14.04 -3.63
N LYS A 85 -0.14 14.46 -4.17
CA LYS A 85 0.98 13.55 -4.45
C LYS A 85 1.55 12.96 -3.17
N GLU A 86 1.55 13.71 -2.08
CA GLU A 86 2.04 13.31 -0.76
C GLU A 86 1.23 12.12 -0.23
N ILE A 87 -0.11 12.21 -0.29
CA ILE A 87 -0.99 11.10 0.09
C ILE A 87 -0.78 9.89 -0.82
N GLN A 88 -0.65 10.11 -2.13
CA GLN A 88 -0.38 9.00 -3.06
C GLN A 88 0.92 8.28 -2.70
N HIS A 89 2.00 9.03 -2.46
CA HIS A 89 3.30 8.46 -2.07
C HIS A 89 3.27 7.82 -0.68
N ALA A 90 2.54 8.41 0.28
CA ALA A 90 2.35 7.82 1.60
C ALA A 90 1.82 6.39 1.48
N PHE A 91 0.70 6.20 0.76
CA PHE A 91 0.11 4.86 0.61
C PHE A 91 0.97 3.90 -0.23
N GLN A 92 1.77 4.40 -1.17
CA GLN A 92 2.79 3.58 -1.83
C GLN A 92 3.81 3.05 -0.82
N ASN A 93 4.34 3.91 0.05
CA ASN A 93 5.30 3.55 1.09
C ASN A 93 4.70 2.56 2.11
N LEU A 94 3.45 2.74 2.53
CA LEU A 94 2.74 1.78 3.39
C LEU A 94 2.64 0.39 2.74
N GLY A 95 2.29 0.34 1.46
CA GLY A 95 2.22 -0.91 0.71
C GLY A 95 3.58 -1.61 0.55
N ILE A 96 4.65 -0.84 0.36
CA ILE A 96 6.02 -1.37 0.27
C ILE A 96 6.51 -1.87 1.64
N SER A 97 6.25 -1.12 2.71
CA SER A 97 6.53 -1.55 4.08
C SER A 97 5.89 -2.91 4.37
N SER A 98 4.61 -3.09 3.98
CA SER A 98 3.90 -4.37 4.13
C SER A 98 4.57 -5.54 3.37
N ILE A 99 5.18 -5.27 2.21
CA ILE A 99 5.93 -6.28 1.44
C ILE A 99 7.18 -6.71 2.21
N TYR A 100 7.97 -5.75 2.69
CA TYR A 100 9.19 -6.05 3.46
C TYR A 100 8.87 -6.73 4.79
N GLU A 101 7.77 -6.37 5.45
CA GLU A 101 7.32 -7.05 6.66
C GLU A 101 7.03 -8.54 6.43
N LYS A 102 6.46 -8.88 5.26
CA LYS A 102 6.22 -10.29 4.88
C LYS A 102 7.48 -11.01 4.45
N LEU A 103 8.42 -10.33 3.77
CA LEU A 103 9.73 -10.89 3.45
C LEU A 103 10.53 -11.19 4.72
N LYS A 104 10.54 -10.27 5.70
CA LYS A 104 11.15 -10.45 7.03
C LYS A 104 10.64 -11.72 7.70
N LEU A 105 9.32 -11.94 7.73
CA LEU A 105 8.73 -13.14 8.33
C LEU A 105 9.16 -14.43 7.59
N CYS A 106 9.40 -14.36 6.28
CA CYS A 106 9.91 -15.50 5.52
C CYS A 106 11.40 -15.73 5.82
N ALA A 107 12.22 -14.67 5.82
CA ALA A 107 13.65 -14.74 6.17
C ALA A 107 13.86 -15.36 7.56
N LYS A 108 13.05 -14.94 8.54
CA LYS A 108 13.05 -15.51 9.89
C LYS A 108 12.79 -17.02 9.91
N ARG A 109 11.86 -17.51 9.09
CA ARG A 109 11.54 -18.96 8.99
C ARG A 109 12.66 -19.75 8.31
N GLU A 110 13.33 -19.13 7.33
CA GLU A 110 14.49 -19.68 6.65
C GLU A 110 15.79 -19.55 7.47
N LYS A 111 15.73 -18.90 8.65
CA LYS A 111 16.88 -18.62 9.52
C LYS A 111 17.97 -17.77 8.84
N LEU A 112 17.55 -16.85 7.96
CA LEU A 112 18.42 -15.91 7.26
C LEU A 112 18.45 -14.59 8.03
N THR A 113 19.36 -14.46 8.99
CA THR A 113 19.43 -13.31 9.92
C THR A 113 19.75 -11.99 9.22
N ASP A 114 20.61 -12.02 8.21
CA ASP A 114 21.00 -10.81 7.47
C ASP A 114 19.82 -10.26 6.66
N ASP A 115 19.10 -11.15 5.98
CA ASP A 115 17.87 -10.80 5.26
C ASP A 115 16.77 -10.33 6.21
N GLU A 116 16.59 -10.99 7.36
CA GLU A 116 15.62 -10.58 8.38
C GLU A 116 15.89 -9.14 8.85
N SER A 117 17.13 -8.84 9.22
CA SER A 117 17.56 -7.51 9.66
C SER A 117 17.39 -6.46 8.56
N ASN A 118 17.83 -6.77 7.34
CA ASN A 118 17.70 -5.87 6.20
C ASN A 118 16.22 -5.54 5.88
N PHE A 119 15.36 -6.56 5.84
CA PHE A 119 13.93 -6.35 5.59
C PHE A 119 13.22 -5.66 6.75
N GLU A 120 13.68 -5.85 7.99
CA GLU A 120 13.18 -5.07 9.12
C GLU A 120 13.51 -3.57 8.95
N HIS A 121 14.76 -3.25 8.62
CA HIS A 121 15.21 -1.88 8.40
C HIS A 121 14.41 -1.21 7.27
N LEU A 122 14.36 -1.86 6.10
CA LEU A 122 13.59 -1.36 4.96
C LEU A 122 12.11 -1.20 5.30
N GLY A 123 11.51 -2.18 5.98
CA GLY A 123 10.12 -2.11 6.42
C GLY A 123 9.84 -0.88 7.30
N LYS A 124 10.76 -0.57 8.23
CA LYS A 124 10.69 0.61 9.11
C LYS A 124 10.87 1.91 8.33
N ASP A 125 11.87 2.01 7.48
CA ASP A 125 12.14 3.22 6.68
C ASP A 125 10.92 3.60 5.83
N PHE A 126 10.36 2.61 5.12
CA PHE A 126 9.15 2.82 4.31
C PHE A 126 7.93 3.17 5.17
N TYR A 127 7.82 2.65 6.40
CA TYR A 127 6.72 3.01 7.28
C TYR A 127 6.86 4.43 7.84
N SER A 128 8.05 4.83 8.27
CA SER A 128 8.34 6.19 8.75
C SER A 128 8.10 7.23 7.65
N GLU A 129 8.48 6.91 6.41
CA GLU A 129 8.21 7.77 5.26
C GLU A 129 6.70 7.87 4.94
N TYR A 130 5.94 6.80 5.14
CA TYR A 130 4.48 6.85 5.09
C TYR A 130 3.90 7.84 6.11
N GLU A 131 4.31 7.78 7.37
CA GLU A 131 3.80 8.67 8.43
C GLU A 131 4.12 10.14 8.13
N ARG A 132 5.36 10.41 7.70
CA ARG A 132 5.80 11.77 7.32
C ARG A 132 4.96 12.32 6.18
N LEU A 133 4.84 11.58 5.08
CA LEU A 133 4.11 12.02 3.89
C LEU A 133 2.60 12.12 4.12
N LEU A 134 2.04 11.28 5.00
CA LEU A 134 0.63 11.36 5.37
C LEU A 134 0.33 12.69 6.07
N GLY A 135 1.14 13.08 7.07
CA GLY A 135 0.99 14.36 7.76
C GLY A 135 1.16 15.58 6.84
N GLU A 136 2.14 15.53 5.95
CA GLU A 136 2.32 16.56 4.91
C GLU A 136 1.11 16.64 3.98
N GLY A 137 0.63 15.49 3.49
CA GLY A 137 -0.50 15.40 2.58
C GLY A 137 -1.81 15.87 3.20
N GLU A 138 -2.06 15.59 4.47
CA GLU A 138 -3.22 16.10 5.22
C GLU A 138 -3.16 17.63 5.33
N THR A 139 -1.98 18.19 5.59
CA THR A 139 -1.77 19.63 5.65
C THR A 139 -2.02 20.29 4.29
N VAL A 140 -1.51 19.70 3.20
CA VAL A 140 -1.75 20.17 1.82
C VAL A 140 -3.24 20.09 1.49
N GLY A 141 -3.90 18.99 1.86
CA GLY A 141 -5.34 18.79 1.66
C GLY A 141 -6.17 19.86 2.38
N LEU A 142 -5.88 20.11 3.66
CA LEU A 142 -6.56 21.13 4.45
C LEU A 142 -6.38 22.53 3.87
N LYS A 143 -5.17 22.89 3.43
CA LYS A 143 -4.91 24.19 2.79
C LYS A 143 -5.73 24.35 1.51
N ARG A 144 -5.82 23.30 0.69
CA ARG A 144 -6.64 23.33 -0.52
C ARG A 144 -8.13 23.48 -0.19
N GLU A 145 -8.63 22.71 0.77
CA GLU A 145 -10.02 22.81 1.24
C GLU A 145 -10.34 24.21 1.78
N TYR A 146 -9.38 24.86 2.44
CA TYR A 146 -9.53 26.22 2.94
C TYR A 146 -9.63 27.26 1.83
N GLU A 147 -8.81 27.16 0.78
CA GLU A 147 -8.93 28.05 -0.38
C GLU A 147 -10.23 27.79 -1.16
N GLU A 148 -10.63 26.53 -1.34
CA GLU A 148 -11.92 26.17 -1.93
C GLU A 148 -13.12 26.74 -1.12
N ALA A 149 -13.02 26.73 0.21
CA ALA A 149 -14.04 27.32 1.08
C ALA A 149 -14.10 28.85 0.97
N LYS A 150 -12.97 29.54 0.82
CA LYS A 150 -12.95 31.00 0.55
C LYS A 150 -13.62 31.34 -0.77
N ASP A 151 -13.38 30.54 -1.81
CA ASP A 151 -13.97 30.75 -3.13
C ASP A 151 -15.49 30.51 -3.09
N LEU A 152 -15.96 29.52 -2.33
CA LEU A 152 -17.37 29.16 -2.26
C LEU A 152 -18.20 30.04 -1.31
N PHE A 153 -17.68 30.34 -0.12
CA PHE A 153 -18.40 31.03 0.95
C PHE A 153 -17.95 32.49 1.14
N GLY A 154 -16.97 32.94 0.37
CA GLY A 154 -16.39 34.28 0.45
C GLY A 154 -15.37 34.43 1.59
N LYS A 155 -14.75 35.61 1.66
CA LYS A 155 -13.66 35.89 2.61
C LYS A 155 -14.10 36.05 4.07
N ASN A 156 -15.40 36.24 4.32
CA ASN A 156 -15.92 36.39 5.67
C ASN A 156 -16.10 35.01 6.33
N ILE A 157 -15.06 34.55 7.02
CA ILE A 157 -15.04 33.25 7.71
C ILE A 157 -16.20 33.12 8.71
N ASN A 158 -16.63 34.22 9.36
CA ASN A 158 -17.73 34.17 10.32
C ASN A 158 -19.09 33.84 9.69
N ALA A 159 -19.22 34.02 8.37
CA ALA A 159 -20.42 33.65 7.62
C ALA A 159 -20.38 32.20 7.10
N TRP A 160 -19.28 31.47 7.32
CA TRP A 160 -19.16 30.09 6.86
C TRP A 160 -20.00 29.14 7.74
N PRO A 161 -20.49 28.02 7.18
CA PRO A 161 -21.15 26.98 7.97
C PRO A 161 -20.25 26.45 9.10
N ASP A 162 -20.83 26.17 10.26
CA ASP A 162 -20.10 25.68 11.44
C ASP A 162 -19.29 24.42 11.16
N SER A 163 -19.83 23.51 10.35
CA SER A 163 -19.14 22.28 9.95
C SER A 163 -17.83 22.56 9.19
N VAL A 164 -17.81 23.59 8.35
CA VAL A 164 -16.63 24.02 7.59
C VAL A 164 -15.64 24.72 8.52
N ARG A 165 -16.12 25.63 9.37
CA ARG A 165 -15.29 26.33 10.37
C ARG A 165 -14.60 25.37 11.33
N ASN A 166 -15.34 24.40 11.87
CA ASN A 166 -14.81 23.41 12.81
C ASN A 166 -13.75 22.52 12.17
N ARG A 167 -13.99 22.08 10.92
CA ARG A 167 -13.02 21.28 10.17
C ARG A 167 -11.74 22.04 9.86
N LEU A 168 -11.85 23.31 9.51
CA LEU A 168 -10.74 24.17 9.11
C LEU A 168 -10.18 25.02 10.25
N ALA A 169 -10.64 24.80 11.49
CA ALA A 169 -10.28 25.61 12.65
C ALA A 169 -8.76 25.72 12.85
N ARG A 170 -8.02 24.65 12.52
CA ARG A 170 -6.54 24.63 12.57
C ARG A 170 -5.90 25.69 11.69
N LEU A 171 -6.50 26.01 10.54
CA LEU A 171 -6.01 27.03 9.59
C LEU A 171 -6.62 28.41 9.83
N ILE A 172 -7.81 28.47 10.43
CA ILE A 172 -8.49 29.74 10.76
C ILE A 172 -7.84 30.41 11.97
N ASN A 173 -7.37 29.61 12.94
CA ASN A 173 -6.80 30.09 14.21
C ASN A 173 -5.27 30.26 14.16
N THR A 174 -4.64 30.13 13.00
CA THR A 174 -3.20 30.40 12.79
C THR A 174 -2.99 31.80 12.24
#